data_AF-A0A9Q9M1K0-F1
#
_entry.id   AF-A0A9Q9M1K0-F1
#
_cell.length_a   1.000
_cell.length_b   1.000
_cell.length_c   1.000
_cell.angle_alpha   90.00
_cell.angle_beta   90.00
_cell.angle_gamma   90.00
#
_symmetry.space_group_name_H-M   'P 1'
#
loop_
_entity.id
_entity.type
_entity.pdbx_description
1 polymer ?
#
loop_
_entity_poly.entity_id
_entity_poly.type
_entity_poly.pdbx_seq_one_letter_code
_entity_poly.pdbx_strand_id
1 'polypeptide(L)'
;MLHKMERDLGLDRLNRAERDVLLAAHALTSVPGAPVQSEQIRSHRLVTEIAQATFHRTLKSLLALGLLERAGGSKAKHYVVCFDPAAR
;
A
#
# COMPACT_ATOMS: atom_id res chain seq x y z
N MET A 1 -6.43 -23.83 6.37
CA MET A 1 -4.97 -23.59 6.18
C MET A 1 -4.74 -22.29 5.39
N LEU A 2 -5.09 -21.13 5.96
CA LEU A 2 -4.85 -19.81 5.32
C LEU A 2 -3.77 -18.97 6.05
N HIS A 3 -3.40 -19.33 7.29
CA HIS A 3 -2.43 -18.61 8.13
C HIS A 3 -0.96 -18.72 7.68
N LYS A 4 -0.67 -19.41 6.58
CA LYS A 4 0.70 -19.53 6.05
C LYS A 4 0.98 -18.50 4.96
N MET A 5 -0.03 -18.12 4.16
CA MET A 5 0.13 -17.11 3.12
C MET A 5 0.16 -15.68 3.68
N GLU A 6 -0.61 -15.37 4.74
CA GLU A 6 -0.52 -14.06 5.41
C GLU A 6 0.86 -13.78 6.04
N ARG A 7 1.58 -14.85 6.42
CA ARG A 7 2.99 -14.77 6.88
C ARG A 7 4.00 -14.72 5.74
N ASP A 8 3.69 -15.35 4.60
CA ASP A 8 4.54 -15.27 3.41
C ASP A 8 4.40 -13.93 2.66
N LEU A 9 3.35 -13.14 2.94
CA LEU A 9 3.16 -11.78 2.38
C LEU A 9 3.88 -10.67 3.17
N GLY A 10 4.56 -10.98 4.28
CA GLY A 10 5.43 -10.04 5.01
C GLY A 10 4.70 -8.94 5.81
N LEU A 11 3.38 -9.08 6.02
CA LEU A 11 2.55 -8.11 6.76
C LEU A 11 2.97 -7.95 8.22
N ASP A 12 3.46 -9.03 8.83
CA ASP A 12 3.98 -9.07 10.20
C ASP A 12 5.30 -8.29 10.36
N ARG A 13 6.04 -8.12 9.26
CA ARG A 13 7.34 -7.42 9.21
C ARG A 13 7.22 -5.95 8.82
N LEU A 14 6.04 -5.50 8.39
CA LEU A 14 5.84 -4.10 8.04
C LEU A 14 6.05 -3.21 9.26
N ASN A 15 6.92 -2.23 9.13
CA ASN A 15 7.04 -1.19 10.14
C ASN A 15 5.80 -0.28 10.15
N ARG A 16 5.69 0.61 11.14
CA ARG A 16 4.51 1.46 11.31
C ARG A 16 4.19 2.29 10.06
N ALA A 17 5.18 2.92 9.45
CA ALA A 17 4.97 3.74 8.25
C ALA A 17 4.49 2.90 7.06
N GLU A 18 5.01 1.68 6.89
CA GLU A 18 4.57 0.76 5.84
C GLU A 18 3.12 0.33 6.01
N ARG A 19 2.72 -0.03 7.24
CA ARG A 19 1.32 -0.36 7.53
C ARG A 19 0.40 0.83 7.30
N ASP A 20 0.78 2.01 7.79
CA ASP A 20 -0.03 3.21 7.67
C ASP A 20 -0.25 3.60 6.19
N VAL A 21 0.79 3.49 5.36
CA VAL A 21 0.69 3.72 3.90
C VAL A 21 -0.14 2.66 3.19
N LEU A 22 0.04 1.38 3.52
CA LEU A 22 -0.72 0.28 2.91
C LEU A 22 -2.22 0.37 3.26
N LEU A 23 -2.53 0.63 4.53
CA LEU A 23 -3.92 0.80 4.99
C LEU A 23 -4.58 2.04 4.39
N ALA A 24 -3.83 3.15 4.25
CA ALA A 24 -4.32 4.34 3.56
C ALA A 24 -4.63 4.04 2.09
N ALA A 25 -3.74 3.36 1.38
CA ALA A 25 -3.96 2.98 -0.03
C ALA A 25 -5.17 2.05 -0.17
N HIS A 26 -5.31 1.05 0.71
CA HIS A 26 -6.46 0.15 0.73
C HIS A 26 -7.78 0.90 1.00
N ALA A 27 -7.81 1.78 2.00
CA ALA A 27 -9.00 2.56 2.34
C ALA A 27 -9.45 3.53 1.22
N LEU A 28 -8.50 3.99 0.40
CA LEU A 28 -8.77 4.86 -0.76
C LEU A 28 -9.16 4.06 -2.01
N THR A 29 -9.00 2.74 -2.01
CA THR A 29 -9.30 1.87 -3.14
C THR A 29 -10.80 1.62 -3.20
N SER A 30 -11.48 2.16 -4.22
CA SER A 30 -12.95 2.09 -4.31
C SER A 30 -13.47 0.67 -4.60
N VAL A 31 -12.74 -0.09 -5.42
CA VAL A 31 -13.00 -1.50 -5.71
C VAL A 31 -11.65 -2.24 -5.82
N PRO A 32 -11.57 -3.55 -5.47
CA PRO A 32 -10.33 -4.30 -5.59
C PRO A 32 -9.68 -4.14 -6.98
N GLY A 33 -8.39 -3.83 -7.01
CA GLY A 33 -7.66 -3.57 -8.26
C GLY A 33 -7.78 -2.14 -8.83
N ALA A 34 -8.63 -1.27 -8.25
CA ALA A 34 -8.71 0.12 -8.70
C ALA A 34 -7.44 0.91 -8.33
N PRO A 35 -6.95 1.78 -9.23
CA PRO A 35 -5.75 2.57 -8.96
C PRO A 35 -6.05 3.74 -8.00
N VAL A 36 -5.16 3.95 -7.05
CA VAL A 36 -5.14 5.10 -6.13
C VAL A 36 -3.95 6.01 -6.42
N GLN A 37 -4.12 7.33 -6.28
CA GLN A 37 -3.04 8.28 -6.53
C GLN A 37 -2.11 8.43 -5.33
N SER A 38 -0.82 8.57 -5.60
CA SER A 38 0.21 8.83 -4.60
C SER A 38 -0.11 10.04 -3.71
N GLU A 39 -0.70 11.09 -4.27
CA GLU A 39 -1.05 12.29 -3.52
C GLU A 39 -2.25 12.04 -2.60
N GLN A 40 -3.24 11.28 -3.04
CA GLN A 40 -4.37 10.88 -2.19
C GLN A 40 -3.90 10.05 -1.00
N ILE A 41 -2.96 9.12 -1.23
CA ILE A 41 -2.35 8.32 -0.15
C ILE A 41 -1.61 9.25 0.82
N ARG A 42 -0.82 10.20 0.31
CA ARG A 42 -0.03 11.12 1.15
C ARG A 42 -0.91 12.02 2.01
N SER A 43 -2.04 12.48 1.47
CA SER A 43 -3.01 13.33 2.17
C SER A 43 -3.95 12.57 3.10
N HIS A 44 -3.84 11.23 3.16
CA HIS A 44 -4.65 10.43 4.06
C HIS A 44 -4.23 10.65 5.52
N ARG A 45 -5.19 10.65 6.45
CA ARG A 45 -4.96 10.91 7.89
C ARG A 45 -3.90 10.03 8.55
N LEU A 46 -3.69 8.82 8.03
CA LEU A 46 -2.67 7.88 8.54
C LEU A 46 -1.25 8.22 8.07
N VAL A 47 -1.13 8.97 6.98
CA VAL A 47 0.12 9.21 6.25
C VAL A 47 0.53 10.68 6.29
N THR A 48 -0.39 11.61 6.58
CA THR A 48 -0.13 13.06 6.55
C THR A 48 1.04 13.51 7.44
N GLU A 49 1.31 12.79 8.54
CA GLU A 49 2.43 13.07 9.46
C GLU A 49 3.75 12.40 9.04
N ILE A 50 3.73 11.57 7.99
CA ILE A 50 4.93 10.87 7.49
C ILE A 50 5.72 11.83 6.60
N ALA A 51 6.97 12.10 6.98
CA ALA A 51 7.88 12.90 6.17
C ALA A 51 8.01 12.37 4.73
N GLN A 52 8.08 13.26 3.75
CA GLN A 52 8.10 12.92 2.32
C GLN A 52 9.17 11.89 1.94
N ALA A 53 10.39 12.03 2.48
CA ALA A 53 11.46 11.08 2.22
C ALA A 53 11.13 9.67 2.74
N THR A 54 10.51 9.59 3.92
CA THR A 54 10.05 8.32 4.50
C THR A 54 8.91 7.74 3.67
N PHE A 55 7.93 8.54 3.29
CA PHE A 55 6.82 8.11 2.43
C PHE A 55 7.30 7.47 1.11
N HIS A 56 8.25 8.11 0.41
CA HIS A 56 8.80 7.56 -0.83
C HIS A 56 9.62 6.28 -0.61
N ARG A 57 10.37 6.17 0.49
CA ARG A 57 11.05 4.91 0.85
C ARG A 57 10.04 3.81 1.14
N THR A 58 8.99 4.12 1.89
CA THR A 58 7.90 3.20 2.19
C THR A 58 7.20 2.70 0.93
N LEU A 59 6.84 3.59 -0.01
CA LEU A 59 6.26 3.20 -1.29
C LEU A 59 7.16 2.23 -2.05
N LYS A 60 8.48 2.50 -2.10
CA LYS A 60 9.44 1.57 -2.74
C LYS A 60 9.48 0.21 -2.05
N SER A 61 9.44 0.19 -0.72
CA SER A 61 9.41 -1.04 0.07
C SER A 61 8.16 -1.87 -0.25
N LEU A 62 6.97 -1.24 -0.21
CA LEU A 62 5.70 -1.91 -0.50
C LEU A 62 5.60 -2.41 -1.95
N LEU A 63 6.20 -1.70 -2.91
CA LEU A 63 6.35 -2.18 -4.30
C LEU A 63 7.27 -3.40 -4.38
N ALA A 64 8.40 -3.39 -3.67
CA ALA A 64 9.34 -4.50 -3.66
C ALA A 64 8.77 -5.77 -2.99
N LEU A 65 7.88 -5.58 -2.01
CA LEU A 65 7.15 -6.66 -1.35
C LEU A 65 5.94 -7.16 -2.17
N GLY A 66 5.59 -6.51 -3.28
CA GLY A 66 4.42 -6.87 -4.09
C GLY A 66 3.07 -6.56 -3.43
N LEU A 67 3.06 -5.77 -2.35
CA LEU A 67 1.83 -5.35 -1.66
C LEU A 67 1.16 -4.18 -2.37
N LEU A 68 1.96 -3.39 -3.09
CA LEU A 68 1.50 -2.40 -4.05
C LEU A 68 2.11 -2.71 -5.42
N GLU A 69 1.39 -2.36 -6.47
CA GLU A 69 1.90 -2.35 -7.83
C GLU A 69 1.68 -0.98 -8.47
N ARG A 70 2.47 -0.66 -9.50
CA ARG A 70 2.21 0.55 -10.30
C ARG A 70 1.07 0.25 -11.27
N ALA A 71 0.08 1.13 -11.33
CA ALA A 71 -0.97 1.01 -12.34
C ALA A 71 -0.32 1.16 -13.73
N GLY A 72 -0.39 0.11 -14.55
CA GLY A 72 0.21 0.10 -15.89
C GLY A 72 -0.36 1.18 -16.82
N GLY A 73 0.44 1.58 -17.81
CA GLY A 73 0.06 2.51 -18.88
C GLY A 73 0.01 3.98 -18.45
N SER A 74 1.08 4.74 -18.72
CA SER A 74 1.22 6.22 -18.62
C SER A 74 0.74 6.95 -17.34
N LYS A 75 0.10 6.28 -16.39
CA LYS A 75 -0.46 6.84 -15.16
C LYS A 75 0.61 6.85 -14.08
N ALA A 76 1.62 7.68 -14.29
CA ALA A 76 2.63 7.94 -13.27
C ALA A 76 1.95 8.25 -11.92
N LYS A 77 2.55 7.79 -10.82
CA LYS A 77 2.07 8.01 -9.44
C LYS A 77 0.73 7.35 -9.10
N HIS A 78 0.24 6.40 -9.89
CA HIS A 78 -0.92 5.59 -9.54
C HIS A 78 -0.46 4.21 -9.08
N TYR A 79 -1.07 3.71 -8.01
CA TYR A 79 -0.75 2.43 -7.40
C TYR A 79 -2.00 1.58 -7.28
N VAL A 80 -1.85 0.27 -7.44
CA VAL A 80 -2.89 -0.73 -7.21
C VAL A 80 -2.54 -1.49 -5.94
N VAL A 81 -3.51 -1.69 -5.08
CA VAL A 81 -3.34 -2.52 -3.88
C VAL A 81 -3.53 -3.98 -4.28
N CYS A 82 -2.48 -4.78 -4.12
CA CYS A 82 -2.50 -6.22 -4.44
C CYS A 82 -2.78 -7.09 -3.20
N PHE A 83 -2.94 -6.46 -2.04
CA PHE A 83 -3.24 -7.10 -0.77
C PHE A 83 -4.72 -6.89 -0.38
N ASP A 84 -5.42 -7.97 -0.05
CA ASP A 84 -6.78 -7.92 0.49
C ASP A 84 -6.80 -8.40 1.96
N PRO A 85 -6.91 -7.48 2.95
CA PRO A 85 -7.09 -7.84 4.35
C PRO A 85 -8.49 -8.36 4.69
N ALA A 86 -9.47 -8.26 3.78
CA ALA A 86 -10.87 -8.61 4.04
C ALA A 86 -11.23 -10.05 3.65
N ALA A 87 -10.28 -10.87 3.23
CA ALA A 87 -10.48 -12.31 3.05
C ALA A 87 -10.53 -13.02 4.42
N ARG A 88 -11.56 -12.72 5.21
CA ARG A 88 -11.82 -13.35 6.52
C ARG A 88 -13.20 -13.99 6.55
#